data_AF-A0A7S0NMP4-F1
#
_entry.id   AF-A0A7S0NMP4-F1
#
_cell.length_a   1.000
_cell.length_b   1.000
_cell.length_c   1.000
_cell.angle_alpha   90.00
_cell.angle_beta   90.00
_cell.angle_gamma   90.00
#
_symmetry.space_group_name_H-M   'P 1'
#
loop_
_entity.id
_entity.type
_entity.pdbx_description
1 polymer ?
#
loop_
_entity_poly.entity_id
_entity_poly.type
_entity_poly.pdbx_seq_one_letter_code
_entity_poly.pdbx_strand_id
1 'polypeptide(L)'
;MVLAEQLLAAACAVRPPVWPTQFVLVQRRVPDANASVGLATTVTYYDYRAGANLILITPDTNASDVLWDLELDSGHSFYFTPARRTCSPMRFPVGILRPDWLANATLLGENITKNGRRCIGWTKQDFIDYYADAQTCEPVSWYFHSMRARFDTVYYRAGETATDPAMFEPPPYCPPAALT
;
A
#
# COMPACT_ATOMS: atom_id res chain seq x y z
N MET A 1 2.53 5.24 31.18
CA MET A 1 3.10 4.92 29.85
C MET A 1 2.74 3.49 29.43
N VAL A 2 2.97 2.48 30.30
CA VAL A 2 2.67 1.04 30.03
C VAL A 2 1.18 0.74 29.69
N LEU A 3 0.24 1.44 30.31
CA LEU A 3 -1.20 1.24 30.06
C LEU A 3 -1.64 1.64 28.63
N ALA A 4 -1.04 2.68 28.05
CA ALA A 4 -1.41 3.13 26.70
C ALA A 4 -0.91 2.14 25.62
N GLU A 5 0.29 1.59 25.79
CA GLU A 5 0.84 0.55 24.90
C GLU A 5 0.06 -0.77 25.03
N GLN A 6 -0.40 -1.13 26.23
CA GLN A 6 -1.26 -2.30 26.45
C GLN A 6 -2.69 -2.12 25.91
N LEU A 7 -3.22 -0.89 25.92
CA LEU A 7 -4.50 -0.54 25.30
C LEU A 7 -4.44 -0.58 23.76
N LEU A 8 -3.32 -0.18 23.14
CA LEU A 8 -3.11 -0.33 21.70
C LEU A 8 -2.94 -1.79 21.28
N ALA A 9 -2.17 -2.59 22.03
CA ALA A 9 -1.98 -4.02 21.74
C ALA A 9 -3.29 -4.84 21.80
N ALA A 10 -4.26 -4.41 22.60
CA ALA A 10 -5.59 -5.03 22.66
C ALA A 10 -6.52 -4.62 21.49
N ALA A 11 -6.22 -3.53 20.76
CA ALA A 11 -7.14 -2.95 19.78
C ALA A 11 -7.18 -3.73 18.44
N CYS A 12 -6.03 -4.24 17.97
CA CYS A 12 -5.99 -4.97 16.69
C CYS A 12 -6.53 -6.39 16.72
N ALA A 13 -6.65 -6.99 17.90
CA ALA A 13 -7.25 -8.32 18.02
C ALA A 13 -8.78 -8.29 17.92
N VAL A 14 -9.41 -7.16 18.24
CA VAL A 14 -10.87 -7.07 18.29
C VAL A 14 -11.45 -6.56 16.97
N ARG A 15 -10.69 -5.75 16.20
CA ARG A 15 -11.13 -5.15 14.93
C ARG A 15 -9.95 -4.96 13.96
N PRO A 16 -10.21 -4.90 12.65
CA PRO A 16 -9.17 -4.57 11.67
C PRO A 16 -8.54 -3.19 11.95
N PRO A 17 -7.24 -3.01 11.65
CA PRO A 17 -6.57 -1.73 11.82
C PRO A 17 -7.16 -0.67 10.89
N VAL A 18 -7.20 0.57 11.39
CA VAL A 18 -7.51 1.77 10.61
C VAL A 18 -6.20 2.46 10.28
N TRP A 19 -5.96 2.76 9.01
CA TRP A 19 -4.77 3.49 8.60
C TRP A 19 -4.79 4.93 9.13
N PRO A 20 -3.62 5.52 9.47
CA PRO A 20 -3.55 6.96 9.71
C PRO A 20 -3.88 7.72 8.41
N THR A 21 -4.23 9.01 8.52
CA THR A 21 -4.54 9.83 7.34
C THR A 21 -3.37 10.00 6.38
N GLN A 22 -2.14 9.79 6.86
CA GLN A 22 -0.90 9.90 6.10
C GLN A 22 0.08 8.83 6.61
N PHE A 23 0.83 8.20 5.72
CA PHE A 23 1.99 7.38 6.09
C PHE A 23 2.98 7.23 4.92
N VAL A 24 4.22 6.91 5.28
CA VAL A 24 5.22 6.37 4.35
C VAL A 24 5.47 4.91 4.66
N LEU A 25 5.49 4.07 3.63
CA LEU A 25 5.68 2.63 3.74
C LEU A 25 6.67 2.17 2.68
N VAL A 26 7.75 1.50 3.09
CA VAL A 26 8.68 0.82 2.18
C VAL A 26 8.44 -0.67 2.30
N GLN A 27 8.22 -1.34 1.17
CA GLN A 27 8.01 -2.78 1.14
C GLN A 27 8.90 -3.48 0.12
N ARG A 28 9.14 -4.76 0.39
CA ARG A 28 9.75 -5.69 -0.53
C ARG A 28 8.67 -6.53 -1.19
N ARG A 29 8.48 -6.34 -2.50
CA ARG A 29 7.59 -7.18 -3.31
C ARG A 29 8.31 -8.47 -3.68
N VAL A 30 7.72 -9.60 -3.32
CA VAL A 30 8.20 -10.95 -3.65
C VAL A 30 7.09 -11.72 -4.36
N PRO A 31 7.25 -12.00 -5.66
CA PRO A 31 6.28 -12.77 -6.42
C PRO A 31 6.33 -14.25 -6.10
N ASP A 32 5.19 -14.92 -6.21
CA ASP A 32 5.13 -16.37 -6.30
C ASP A 32 5.57 -16.85 -7.70
N ALA A 33 5.77 -18.16 -7.86
CA ALA A 33 6.24 -18.75 -9.12
C ALA A 33 5.35 -18.45 -10.34
N ASN A 34 4.06 -18.17 -10.14
CA ASN A 34 3.08 -17.91 -11.19
C ASN A 34 2.58 -16.46 -11.20
N ALA A 35 3.33 -15.52 -10.61
CA ALA A 35 3.00 -14.11 -10.64
C ALA A 35 3.32 -13.48 -12.01
N SER A 36 2.55 -12.47 -12.40
CA SER A 36 2.84 -11.63 -13.57
C SER A 36 3.80 -10.47 -13.27
N VAL A 37 4.25 -10.35 -12.02
CA VAL A 37 5.10 -9.26 -11.55
C VAL A 37 6.47 -9.79 -11.08
N GLY A 38 7.51 -8.97 -11.17
CA GLY A 38 8.86 -9.30 -10.72
C GLY A 38 9.18 -8.84 -9.29
N LEU A 39 10.36 -9.22 -8.79
CA LEU A 39 10.92 -8.66 -7.56
C LEU A 39 11.08 -7.13 -7.67
N ALA A 40 10.68 -6.42 -6.62
CA ALA A 40 10.79 -4.97 -6.57
C ALA A 40 10.84 -4.46 -5.14
N THR A 41 11.34 -3.25 -4.96
CA THR A 41 11.15 -2.45 -3.74
C THR A 41 10.12 -1.37 -4.05
N THR A 42 9.14 -1.21 -3.16
CA THR A 42 8.10 -0.19 -3.29
C THR A 42 8.24 0.86 -2.20
N VAL A 43 8.04 2.13 -2.54
CA VAL A 43 7.86 3.21 -1.58
C VAL A 43 6.47 3.79 -1.81
N THR A 44 5.60 3.67 -0.81
CA THR A 44 4.26 4.22 -0.83
C THR A 44 4.22 5.50 0.00
N TYR A 45 3.74 6.57 -0.62
CA TYR A 45 3.33 7.81 0.02
C TYR A 45 1.80 7.86 -0.01
N TYR A 46 1.19 7.51 1.11
CA TYR A 46 -0.25 7.60 1.28
C TYR A 46 -0.59 8.91 1.96
N ASP A 47 -1.46 9.71 1.33
CA ASP A 47 -1.93 10.98 1.86
C ASP A 47 -3.41 11.18 1.55
N TYR A 48 -4.25 10.71 2.47
CA TYR A 48 -5.70 10.84 2.35
C TYR A 48 -6.16 12.31 2.35
N ARG A 49 -5.41 13.22 2.96
CA ARG A 49 -5.76 14.64 3.00
C ARG A 49 -5.50 15.32 1.66
N ALA A 50 -4.42 14.92 0.99
CA ALA A 50 -4.14 15.31 -0.38
C ALA A 50 -4.98 14.54 -1.42
N GLY A 51 -5.68 13.48 -1.00
CA GLY A 51 -6.46 12.63 -1.88
C GLY A 51 -5.58 11.81 -2.82
N ALA A 52 -4.40 11.38 -2.37
CA ALA A 52 -3.41 10.68 -3.20
C ALA A 52 -2.82 9.44 -2.50
N ASN A 53 -2.54 8.42 -3.31
CA ASN A 53 -1.73 7.27 -2.95
C ASN A 53 -0.71 7.05 -4.06
N LEU A 54 0.56 7.36 -3.80
CA LEU A 54 1.64 7.23 -4.77
C LEU A 54 2.54 6.07 -4.39
N ILE A 55 2.70 5.10 -5.29
CA ILE A 55 3.62 3.98 -5.13
C ILE A 55 4.75 4.09 -6.15
N LEU A 56 5.98 4.20 -5.67
CA LEU A 56 7.20 4.12 -6.47
C LEU A 56 7.70 2.68 -6.48
N ILE A 57 7.60 2.02 -7.62
CA ILE A 57 7.96 0.61 -7.80
C ILE A 57 9.31 0.54 -8.51
N THR A 58 10.36 0.21 -7.78
CA THR A 58 11.71 0.05 -8.32
C THR A 58 11.97 -1.43 -8.58
N PRO A 59 12.01 -1.90 -9.84
CA PRO A 59 12.26 -3.30 -10.15
C PRO A 59 13.75 -3.64 -9.95
N ASP A 60 14.02 -4.83 -9.43
CA ASP A 60 15.40 -5.29 -9.20
C ASP A 60 16.20 -5.48 -10.48
N THR A 61 15.51 -5.80 -11.57
CA THR A 61 16.12 -6.02 -12.88
C THR A 61 16.66 -4.73 -13.48
N ASN A 62 16.12 -3.57 -13.10
CA ASN A 62 16.58 -2.27 -13.56
C ASN A 62 16.15 -1.14 -12.62
N ALA A 63 17.03 -0.73 -11.71
CA ALA A 63 16.75 0.35 -10.76
C ALA A 63 16.46 1.72 -11.40
N SER A 64 16.77 1.91 -12.70
CA SER A 64 16.44 3.15 -13.42
C SER A 64 15.03 3.15 -14.02
N ASP A 65 14.34 2.02 -14.04
CA ASP A 65 13.00 1.86 -14.64
C ASP A 65 11.90 1.93 -13.56
N VAL A 66 11.94 2.98 -12.74
CA VAL A 66 10.96 3.17 -11.65
C VAL A 66 9.59 3.47 -12.23
N LEU A 67 8.63 2.58 -11.97
CA LEU A 67 7.23 2.80 -12.28
C LEU A 67 6.57 3.55 -11.12
N TRP A 68 5.94 4.67 -11.44
CA TRP A 68 5.11 5.44 -10.51
C TRP A 68 3.66 5.04 -10.76
N ASP A 69 3.00 4.58 -9.71
CA ASP A 69 1.56 4.31 -9.67
C ASP A 69 0.93 5.38 -8.79
N LEU A 70 0.36 6.41 -9.42
CA LEU A 70 -0.32 7.51 -8.75
C LEU A 70 -1.82 7.27 -8.81
N GLU A 71 -2.44 7.00 -7.67
CA GLU A 71 -3.89 6.87 -7.51
C GLU A 71 -4.45 8.12 -6.83
N LEU A 72 -5.57 8.64 -7.33
CA LEU A 72 -6.22 9.85 -6.81
C LEU A 72 -7.65 9.55 -6.35
N ASP A 73 -8.11 10.25 -5.30
CA ASP A 73 -9.48 10.14 -4.76
C ASP A 73 -10.56 10.59 -5.77
N SER A 74 -10.15 11.30 -6.83
CA SER A 74 -11.01 11.61 -7.98
C SER A 74 -11.38 10.37 -8.82
N GLY A 75 -10.76 9.22 -8.54
CA GLY A 75 -10.92 7.98 -9.31
C GLY A 75 -10.02 7.89 -10.54
N HIS A 76 -9.10 8.84 -10.71
CA HIS A 76 -8.07 8.81 -11.74
C HIS A 76 -6.81 8.14 -11.19
N SER A 77 -6.20 7.26 -11.99
CA SER A 77 -4.88 6.71 -11.68
C SER A 77 -3.94 6.84 -12.87
N PHE A 78 -2.64 6.91 -12.61
CA PHE A 78 -1.61 7.09 -13.62
C PHE A 78 -0.42 6.17 -13.35
N TYR A 79 -0.14 5.30 -14.32
CA TYR A 79 1.04 4.47 -14.33
C TYR A 79 2.07 5.09 -15.26
N PHE A 80 3.17 5.62 -14.74
CA PHE A 80 4.16 6.31 -15.54
C PHE A 80 5.60 6.04 -15.14
N THR A 81 6.50 6.18 -16.10
CA THR A 81 7.94 6.05 -15.86
C THR A 81 8.61 7.36 -16.29
N PRO A 82 9.00 8.24 -15.35
CA PRO A 82 9.58 9.54 -15.67
C PRO A 82 10.78 9.47 -16.63
N ALA A 83 11.70 8.52 -16.40
CA ALA A 83 12.89 8.35 -17.21
C ALA A 83 12.60 8.06 -18.69
N ARG A 84 11.48 7.40 -18.98
CA ARG A 84 11.05 7.05 -20.35
C ARG A 84 9.96 7.96 -20.90
N ARG A 85 9.45 8.88 -20.08
CA ARG A 85 8.28 9.74 -20.38
C ARG A 85 7.07 8.94 -20.90
N THR A 86 6.88 7.73 -20.38
CA THR A 86 5.70 6.90 -20.69
C THR A 86 4.65 7.12 -19.63
N CYS A 87 3.38 7.17 -20.03
CA CYS A 87 2.25 7.29 -19.11
C CYS A 87 1.04 6.52 -19.64
N SER A 88 0.41 5.76 -18.76
CA SER A 88 -0.85 5.07 -19.00
C SER A 88 -1.86 5.51 -17.94
N PRO A 89 -2.78 6.43 -18.28
CA PRO A 89 -3.84 6.78 -17.36
C PRO A 89 -4.89 5.66 -17.30
N MET A 90 -5.54 5.53 -16.16
CA MET A 90 -6.61 4.58 -15.89
C MET A 90 -7.69 5.24 -15.04
N ARG A 91 -8.87 4.63 -15.01
CA ARG A 91 -9.97 5.06 -14.17
C ARG A 91 -10.35 3.94 -13.21
N PHE A 92 -10.24 4.22 -11.92
CA PHE A 92 -10.69 3.37 -10.84
C PHE A 92 -11.72 4.16 -10.03
N PRO A 93 -13.04 3.99 -10.28
CA PRO A 93 -14.06 4.82 -9.64
C PRO A 93 -14.06 4.81 -8.10
N VAL A 94 -13.40 3.83 -7.48
CA VAL A 94 -13.22 3.75 -6.03
C VAL A 94 -12.22 4.79 -5.49
N GLY A 95 -11.34 5.32 -6.35
CA GLY A 95 -10.26 6.24 -5.94
C GLY A 95 -9.20 5.52 -5.10
N ILE A 96 -8.75 6.20 -4.05
CA ILE A 96 -7.80 5.64 -3.09
C ILE A 96 -8.52 4.87 -1.98
N LEU A 97 -7.83 3.91 -1.38
CA LEU A 97 -8.36 3.24 -0.19
C LEU A 97 -8.56 4.25 0.94
N ARG A 98 -9.79 4.28 1.51
CA ARG A 98 -10.09 5.07 2.71
C ARG A 98 -9.35 4.49 3.92
N PRO A 99 -9.08 5.27 4.97
CA PRO A 99 -8.41 4.79 6.17
C PRO A 99 -8.99 3.50 6.78
N ASP A 100 -10.30 3.32 6.69
CA ASP A 100 -11.05 2.20 7.21
C ASP A 100 -11.37 1.12 6.16
N TRP A 101 -10.64 1.05 5.04
CA TRP A 101 -10.94 0.12 3.93
C TRP A 101 -11.00 -1.37 4.34
N LEU A 102 -10.32 -1.75 5.43
CA LEU A 102 -10.39 -3.09 6.04
C LEU A 102 -11.65 -3.34 6.88
N ALA A 103 -12.55 -2.36 7.05
CA ALA A 103 -13.82 -2.55 7.74
C ALA A 103 -14.58 -3.74 7.13
N ASN A 104 -15.14 -4.61 7.97
CA ASN A 104 -15.80 -5.86 7.56
C ASN A 104 -14.88 -6.86 6.84
N ALA A 105 -13.56 -6.80 7.02
CA ALA A 105 -12.66 -7.90 6.63
C ALA A 105 -12.89 -9.13 7.52
N THR A 106 -12.60 -10.31 6.97
CA THR A 106 -12.70 -11.58 7.68
C THR A 106 -11.37 -11.87 8.38
N LEU A 107 -11.43 -12.27 9.65
CA LEU A 107 -10.25 -12.67 10.41
C LEU A 107 -9.68 -13.98 9.84
N LEU A 108 -8.39 -13.99 9.53
CA LEU A 108 -7.64 -15.20 9.15
C LEU A 108 -7.04 -15.90 10.37
N GLY A 109 -6.67 -15.14 11.41
CA GLY A 109 -6.13 -15.67 12.67
C GLY A 109 -5.27 -14.64 13.42
N GLU A 110 -5.03 -14.89 14.71
CA GLU A 110 -4.42 -13.92 15.65
C GLU A 110 -2.96 -14.22 16.01
N ASN A 111 -2.42 -15.38 15.62
CA ASN A 111 -1.07 -15.84 15.94
C ASN A 111 -0.30 -16.31 14.69
N ILE A 112 -0.38 -15.50 13.64
CA ILE A 112 0.31 -15.78 12.38
C ILE A 112 1.72 -15.18 12.44
N THR A 113 2.76 -15.96 12.11
CA THR A 113 4.12 -15.42 12.05
C THR A 113 4.44 -14.93 10.64
N LYS A 114 4.78 -13.64 10.50
CA LYS A 114 5.32 -13.04 9.26
C LYS A 114 6.59 -12.29 9.58
N ASN A 115 7.67 -12.57 8.86
CA ASN A 115 8.97 -11.89 9.02
C ASN A 115 9.47 -11.88 10.48
N GLY A 116 9.26 -12.99 11.20
CA GLY A 116 9.63 -13.13 12.61
C GLY A 116 8.73 -12.38 13.60
N ARG A 117 7.68 -11.70 13.15
CA ARG A 117 6.72 -10.97 14.00
C ARG A 117 5.41 -11.73 14.15
N ARG A 118 4.82 -11.64 15.34
CA ARG A 118 3.48 -12.16 15.62
C ARG A 118 2.44 -11.19 15.06
N CYS A 119 1.57 -11.68 14.19
CA CYS A 119 0.64 -10.89 13.43
C CYS A 119 -0.79 -11.40 13.57
N ILE A 120 -1.73 -10.47 13.32
CA ILE A 120 -3.15 -10.74 13.12
C ILE A 120 -3.43 -10.58 11.63
N GLY A 121 -3.99 -11.61 11.02
CA GLY A 121 -4.30 -11.64 9.60
C GLY A 121 -5.76 -11.32 9.33
N TRP A 122 -6.00 -10.51 8.30
CA TRP A 122 -7.31 -10.15 7.80
C TRP A 122 -7.37 -10.41 6.31
N THR A 123 -8.47 -10.93 5.79
CA THR A 123 -8.70 -11.05 4.35
C THR A 123 -9.88 -10.20 3.93
N LYS A 124 -9.75 -9.54 2.79
CA LYS A 124 -10.77 -8.63 2.27
C LYS A 124 -11.05 -9.00 0.82
N GLN A 125 -12.23 -9.61 0.60
CA GLN A 125 -12.68 -10.06 -0.71
C GLN A 125 -11.61 -10.95 -1.41
N ASP A 126 -11.67 -11.09 -2.73
CA ASP A 126 -10.62 -11.74 -3.53
C ASP A 126 -9.47 -10.76 -3.88
N PHE A 127 -9.22 -9.80 -2.99
CA PHE A 127 -8.28 -8.71 -3.22
C PHE A 127 -6.97 -8.92 -2.46
N ILE A 128 -7.02 -9.01 -1.13
CA ILE A 128 -5.82 -8.96 -0.29
C ILE A 128 -5.96 -9.74 1.02
N ASP A 129 -4.86 -10.38 1.41
CA ASP A 129 -4.59 -10.75 2.79
C ASP A 129 -3.64 -9.74 3.42
N TYR A 130 -4.04 -9.16 4.55
CA TYR A 130 -3.34 -8.10 5.26
C TYR A 130 -2.92 -8.59 6.64
N TYR A 131 -1.63 -8.51 6.94
CA TYR A 131 -1.07 -8.91 8.23
C TYR A 131 -0.58 -7.68 8.98
N ALA A 132 -1.20 -7.41 10.13
CA ALA A 132 -0.77 -6.37 11.06
C ALA A 132 0.00 -6.96 12.24
N ASP A 133 0.96 -6.20 12.75
CA ASP A 133 1.64 -6.53 14.00
C ASP A 133 0.61 -6.62 15.14
N ALA A 134 0.66 -7.71 15.90
CA ALA A 134 -0.33 -7.97 16.96
C ALA A 134 -0.20 -7.03 18.17
N GLN A 135 0.87 -6.25 18.29
CA GLN A 135 1.09 -5.29 19.37
C GLN A 135 0.90 -3.85 18.88
N THR A 136 1.42 -3.51 17.70
CA THR A 136 1.45 -2.11 17.23
C THR A 136 0.39 -1.77 16.19
N CYS A 137 -0.33 -2.76 15.66
CA CYS A 137 -1.27 -2.60 14.54
C CYS A 137 -0.65 -2.21 13.19
N GLU A 138 0.67 -2.07 13.13
CA GLU A 138 1.37 -1.61 11.93
C GLU A 138 1.35 -2.68 10.83
N PRO A 139 1.33 -2.30 9.55
CA PRO A 139 1.42 -3.25 8.44
C PRO A 139 2.75 -4.02 8.49
N VAL A 140 2.69 -5.36 8.51
CA VAL A 140 3.87 -6.23 8.47
C VAL A 140 4.06 -6.86 7.09
N SER A 141 2.98 -7.35 6.49
CA SER A 141 3.02 -8.00 5.17
C SER A 141 1.64 -7.97 4.54
N TRP A 142 1.59 -7.80 3.23
CA TRP A 142 0.38 -7.89 2.42
C TRP A 142 0.55 -8.99 1.38
N TYR A 143 -0.53 -9.65 0.98
CA TYR A 143 -0.54 -10.55 -0.15
C TYR A 143 -1.71 -10.20 -1.07
N PHE A 144 -1.40 -9.70 -2.27
CA PHE A 144 -2.42 -9.37 -3.26
C PHE A 144 -2.72 -10.60 -4.11
N HIS A 145 -3.96 -11.08 -4.06
CA HIS A 145 -4.36 -12.35 -4.69
C HIS A 145 -4.21 -12.32 -6.22
N SER A 146 -4.60 -11.21 -6.85
CA SER A 146 -4.51 -11.05 -8.31
C SER A 146 -3.07 -10.95 -8.81
N MET A 147 -2.20 -10.26 -8.06
CA MET A 147 -0.77 -10.16 -8.39
C MET A 147 0.01 -11.42 -8.05
N ARG A 148 -0.53 -12.26 -7.15
CA ARG A 148 0.16 -13.44 -6.58
C ARG A 148 1.53 -13.08 -6.04
N ALA A 149 1.56 -12.01 -5.25
CA ALA A 149 2.79 -11.47 -4.71
C ALA A 149 2.58 -10.96 -3.28
N ARG A 150 3.56 -11.23 -2.43
CA ARG A 150 3.64 -10.65 -1.09
C ARG A 150 4.43 -9.35 -1.09
N PHE A 151 4.04 -8.42 -0.23
CA PHE A 151 4.69 -7.14 0.00
C PHE A 151 5.04 -7.05 1.47
N ASP A 152 6.31 -7.23 1.78
CA ASP A 152 6.79 -7.27 3.16
C ASP A 152 7.29 -5.90 3.59
N THR A 153 6.78 -5.39 4.70
CA THR A 153 7.18 -4.10 5.23
C THR A 153 8.63 -4.14 5.70
N VAL A 154 9.43 -3.20 5.18
CA VAL A 154 10.82 -2.93 5.60
C VAL A 154 10.88 -1.69 6.49
N TYR A 155 10.10 -0.66 6.16
CA TYR A 155 9.98 0.58 6.92
C TYR A 155 8.53 1.04 6.89
N TYR A 156 8.03 1.51 8.03
CA TYR A 156 6.71 2.11 8.13
C TYR A 156 6.80 3.32 9.04
N ARG A 157 6.09 4.39 8.68
CA ARG A 157 5.89 5.51 9.56
C ARG A 157 4.56 6.21 9.33
N ALA A 158 3.73 6.20 10.37
CA ALA A 158 2.52 6.99 10.43
C ALA A 158 2.82 8.49 10.48
N GLY A 159 2.01 9.28 9.78
CA GLY A 159 2.07 10.75 9.79
C GLY A 159 3.10 11.38 8.86
N GLU A 160 3.91 10.58 8.16
CA GLU A 160 4.78 11.08 7.09
C GLU A 160 4.07 11.06 5.73
N THR A 161 4.51 11.94 4.83
CA THR A 161 4.02 12.07 3.45
C THR A 161 5.19 12.42 2.51
N ALA A 162 4.91 12.59 1.22
CA ALA A 162 5.91 13.04 0.24
C ALA A 162 6.46 14.43 0.63
N THR A 163 7.77 14.62 0.49
CA THR A 163 8.41 15.91 0.83
C THR A 163 8.05 17.02 -0.17
N ASP A 164 7.74 16.65 -1.40
CA ASP A 164 7.27 17.57 -2.45
C ASP A 164 5.81 17.21 -2.82
N PRO A 165 4.84 18.10 -2.52
CA PRO A 165 3.45 17.89 -2.90
C PRO A 165 3.24 17.72 -4.41
N ALA A 166 4.12 18.26 -5.26
CA ALA A 166 4.03 18.10 -6.71
C ALA A 166 4.19 16.63 -7.17
N MET A 167 4.69 15.74 -6.30
CA MET A 167 4.71 14.31 -6.56
C MET A 167 3.31 13.69 -6.70
N PHE A 168 2.27 14.34 -6.16
CA PHE A 168 0.87 13.89 -6.26
C PHE A 168 0.15 14.42 -7.50
N GLU A 169 0.87 15.06 -8.43
CA GLU A 169 0.31 15.52 -9.70
C GLU A 169 0.79 14.63 -10.86
N PRO A 170 -0.08 14.27 -11.81
CA PRO A 170 0.35 13.54 -12.99
C PRO A 170 1.29 14.42 -13.84
N PRO A 171 2.37 13.85 -14.41
CA PRO A 171 3.29 14.60 -15.25
C PRO A 171 2.62 15.25 -16.47
N PRO A 172 3.13 16.39 -16.98
CA PRO A 172 2.53 17.09 -18.13
C PRO A 172 2.44 16.28 -19.43
N TYR A 173 3.24 15.21 -19.56
CA TYR A 173 3.20 14.32 -20.73
C TYR A 173 2.16 13.20 -20.59
N CYS A 174 1.51 13.06 -19.43
CA CYS A 174 0.40 12.15 -19.30
C CYS A 174 -0.81 12.68 -20.08
N PRO A 175 -1.43 11.86 -20.94
CA PRO A 175 -2.69 12.25 -21.53
C PRO A 175 -3.76 12.37 -20.42
N PRO A 176 -4.81 13.18 -20.62
CA PRO A 176 -5.96 13.17 -19.73
C PRO A 176 -6.47 11.75 -19.59
N ALA A 177 -6.82 11.31 -18.37
CA ALA A 177 -7.41 9.97 -18.26
C ALA A 177 -8.70 9.91 -19.07
N ALA A 178 -8.83 8.87 -19.87
CA ALA A 178 -9.96 8.73 -20.77
C ALA A 178 -11.27 8.79 -19.98
N LEU A 179 -12.19 9.63 -20.45
CA LEU A 179 -13.58 9.70 -19.99
C LEU A 179 -14.32 8.49 -20.57
N THR A 180 -13.99 7.28 -20.15
CA THR A 180 -14.83 6.09 -20.43
C THR A 180 -15.53 5.65 -19.16
#